data_AF-A0A670Y8J4-F1
#
_entry.id   AF-A0A670Y8J4-F1
#
_cell.length_a   1.000
_cell.length_b   1.000
_cell.length_c   1.000
_cell.angle_alpha   90.00
_cell.angle_beta   90.00
_cell.angle_gamma   90.00
#
_symmetry.space_group_name_H-M   'P 1'
#
loop_
_entity.id
_entity.type
_entity.pdbx_description
1 polymer ?
#
loop_
_entity_poly.entity_id
_entity_poly.type
_entity_poly.pdbx_seq_one_letter_code
_entity_poly.pdbx_strand_id
1 'polypeptide(L)'
;LGLFPNRYSADLLPFVTKDVDAHSDLFQYPPPFGFAGFFETLRGLVRLLPEFDLPTELQSRRCKRCVVVGSSSVLRGLELGSTLNHFDIVIRLNDAPVQGYTNDVGNKTTIRMTYPEGAPLSPDEYFQNSLFVAVLFKTVDFAWLKAMVKNETLVSNYMKYFYYSRFPF
;
A
#
# COMPACT_ATOMS: atom_id res chain seq x y z
N LEU A 1 -0.23 26.96 -5.06
CA LEU A 1 0.38 26.44 -3.81
C LEU A 1 0.03 27.26 -2.55
N GLY A 2 -0.44 28.51 -2.65
CA GLY A 2 -0.71 29.38 -1.48
C GLY A 2 -2.01 29.13 -0.69
N LEU A 3 -2.82 28.11 -0.99
CA LEU A 3 -4.09 27.84 -0.30
C LEU A 3 -3.94 26.93 0.94
N PHE A 4 -2.81 26.23 1.09
CA PHE A 4 -2.57 25.29 2.20
C PHE A 4 -1.11 25.29 2.72
N PRO A 5 -0.45 26.45 2.90
CA PRO A 5 0.98 26.50 3.24
C PRO A 5 1.32 25.78 4.55
N ASN A 6 0.38 25.74 5.50
CA ASN A 6 0.59 25.11 6.82
C ASN A 6 0.04 23.68 6.92
N ARG A 7 -0.42 23.09 5.82
CA ARG A 7 -0.94 21.69 5.79
C ARG A 7 -0.05 20.74 4.99
N TYR A 8 0.92 21.29 4.27
CA TYR A 8 1.84 20.53 3.44
C TYR A 8 3.27 20.71 3.96
N SER A 9 3.96 19.60 4.16
CA SER A 9 5.39 19.57 4.42
C SER A 9 6.03 18.62 3.42
N ALA A 10 7.05 19.10 2.71
CA ALA A 10 7.82 18.29 1.77
C ALA A 10 8.81 17.35 2.48
N ASP A 11 9.11 17.63 3.74
CA ASP A 11 10.09 16.88 4.54
C ASP A 11 9.47 15.64 5.22
N LEU A 12 8.15 15.43 5.09
CA LEU A 12 7.47 14.26 5.62
C LEU A 12 7.80 13.02 4.76
N LEU A 13 8.39 12.02 5.40
CA LEU A 13 8.65 10.72 4.78
C LEU A 13 7.35 9.88 4.75
N PRO A 14 6.88 9.46 3.57
CA PRO A 14 5.62 8.71 3.44
C PRO A 14 5.74 7.22 3.78
N PHE A 15 6.97 6.69 3.88
CA PHE A 15 7.23 5.27 4.14
C PHE A 15 8.15 5.11 5.35
N VAL A 16 7.95 4.02 6.10
CA VAL A 16 8.88 3.59 7.15
C VAL A 16 10.05 2.87 6.49
N THR A 17 11.26 3.27 6.84
CA THR A 17 12.54 2.80 6.27
C THR A 17 13.34 1.99 7.29
N LYS A 18 14.47 1.38 6.87
CA LYS A 18 15.29 0.52 7.75
C LYS A 18 15.98 1.26 8.89
N ASP A 19 16.13 2.58 8.79
CA ASP A 19 16.66 3.47 9.82
C ASP A 19 15.61 3.87 10.87
N VAL A 20 14.56 3.06 11.07
CA VAL A 20 13.51 3.26 12.08
C VAL A 20 14.04 3.60 13.49
N ASP A 21 15.25 3.13 13.82
CA ASP A 21 15.94 3.42 15.09
C ASP A 21 16.24 4.93 15.27
N ALA A 22 16.31 5.71 14.19
CA ALA A 22 16.57 7.16 14.20
C ALA A 22 15.30 8.01 14.35
N HIS A 23 14.11 7.42 14.19
CA HIS A 23 12.83 8.14 14.11
C HIS A 23 11.98 7.91 15.37
N SER A 24 12.39 8.50 16.49
CA SER A 24 11.73 8.35 17.79
C SER A 24 10.27 8.85 17.82
N ASP A 25 9.93 9.79 16.96
CA ASP A 25 8.61 10.38 16.80
C ASP A 25 7.56 9.38 16.30
N LEU A 26 7.98 8.39 15.50
CA LEU A 26 7.14 7.28 15.07
C LEU A 26 6.54 6.50 16.25
N PHE A 27 7.13 6.56 17.43
CA PHE A 27 6.75 5.76 18.60
C PHE A 27 5.97 6.56 19.66
N GLN A 28 5.58 7.80 19.37
CA GLN A 28 4.81 8.64 20.31
C GLN A 28 3.35 8.19 20.44
N TYR A 29 2.75 7.71 19.35
CA TYR A 29 1.33 7.36 19.29
C TYR A 29 1.14 5.89 18.88
N PRO A 30 0.04 5.24 19.29
CA PRO A 30 -0.29 3.91 18.78
C PRO A 30 -0.75 3.98 17.30
N PRO A 31 -0.79 2.83 16.60
CA PRO A 31 -1.41 2.75 15.27
C PRO A 31 -2.84 3.32 15.27
N PRO A 32 -3.28 4.02 14.19
CA PRO A 32 -2.57 4.27 12.92
C PRO A 32 -1.63 5.49 12.91
N PHE A 33 -1.55 6.26 14.00
CA PHE A 33 -0.82 7.54 14.02
C PHE A 33 0.65 7.39 14.43
N GLY A 34 1.06 6.18 14.79
CA GLY A 34 2.42 5.81 15.11
C GLY A 34 2.52 4.31 15.39
N PHE A 35 3.58 3.93 16.10
CA PHE A 35 3.98 2.55 16.33
C PHE A 35 4.33 2.29 17.80
N ALA A 36 3.80 3.11 18.72
CA ALA A 36 4.03 2.96 20.16
C ALA A 36 3.75 1.51 20.62
N GLY A 37 4.72 0.89 21.29
CA GLY A 37 4.65 -0.51 21.73
C GLY A 37 5.01 -1.57 20.67
N PHE A 38 5.33 -1.16 19.43
CA PHE A 38 5.65 -2.07 18.31
C PHE A 38 7.07 -1.95 17.77
N PHE A 39 7.97 -1.25 18.48
CA PHE A 39 9.35 -0.99 18.04
C PHE A 39 10.08 -2.23 17.49
N GLU A 40 10.27 -3.27 18.29
CA GLU A 40 10.99 -4.48 17.86
C GLU A 40 10.28 -5.23 16.73
N THR A 41 8.94 -5.18 16.71
CA THR A 41 8.15 -5.82 15.64
C THR A 41 8.33 -5.09 14.33
N LEU A 42 8.21 -3.76 14.34
CA LEU A 42 8.40 -2.91 13.16
C LEU A 42 9.84 -3.00 12.65
N ARG A 43 10.83 -2.91 13.55
CA ARG A 43 12.26 -3.06 13.26
C ARG A 43 12.57 -4.40 12.60
N GLY A 44 11.99 -5.49 13.08
CA GLY A 44 12.12 -6.81 12.46
C GLY A 44 11.48 -6.86 11.07
N LEU A 45 10.28 -6.29 10.91
CA LEU A 45 9.55 -6.26 9.64
C LEU A 45 10.27 -5.48 8.54
N VAL A 46 10.71 -4.25 8.82
CA VAL A 46 11.39 -3.40 7.81
C VAL A 46 12.70 -3.99 7.32
N ARG A 47 13.35 -4.83 8.13
CA ARG A 47 14.56 -5.58 7.74
C ARG A 47 14.27 -6.78 6.84
N LEU A 48 13.08 -7.36 6.94
CA LEU A 48 12.62 -8.45 6.07
C LEU A 48 12.06 -7.92 4.76
N LEU A 49 11.48 -6.73 4.78
CA LEU A 49 10.97 -6.09 3.58
C LEU A 49 12.13 -5.76 2.65
N PRO A 50 12.06 -6.21 1.38
CA PRO A 50 12.97 -5.69 0.40
C PRO A 50 12.68 -4.18 0.23
N GLU A 51 13.70 -3.35 0.38
CA GLU A 51 13.57 -1.90 0.20
C GLU A 51 13.19 -1.62 -1.25
N PHE A 52 11.93 -1.28 -1.47
CA PHE A 52 11.45 -0.89 -2.77
C PHE A 52 10.75 0.46 -2.62
N ASP A 53 11.54 1.50 -2.77
CA ASP A 53 11.06 2.82 -3.12
C ASP A 53 10.43 2.76 -4.54
N LEU A 54 9.89 3.87 -5.05
CA LEU A 54 9.43 3.94 -6.42
C LEU A 54 10.50 3.40 -7.39
N PRO A 55 10.13 2.68 -8.47
CA PRO A 55 11.10 2.24 -9.47
C PRO A 55 12.05 3.36 -9.89
N THR A 56 13.35 3.07 -10.02
CA THR A 56 14.40 4.07 -10.31
C THR A 56 14.10 4.89 -11.56
N GLU A 57 13.45 4.27 -12.58
CA GLU A 57 13.04 5.01 -13.78
C GLU A 57 12.00 6.09 -13.47
N LEU A 58 11.12 5.86 -12.51
CA LEU A 58 10.15 6.86 -12.07
C LEU A 58 10.82 7.91 -11.20
N GLN A 59 11.71 7.54 -10.28
CA GLN A 59 12.44 8.48 -9.42
C GLN A 59 13.22 9.52 -10.25
N SER A 60 13.92 9.08 -11.29
CA SER A 60 14.74 9.94 -12.16
C SER A 60 13.93 10.87 -13.08
N ARG A 61 12.62 10.67 -13.24
CA ARG A 61 11.77 11.59 -14.01
C ARG A 61 11.66 12.95 -13.31
N ARG A 62 12.02 14.01 -14.05
CA ARG A 62 11.86 15.41 -13.62
C ARG A 62 10.41 15.80 -13.36
N CYS A 63 9.47 15.28 -14.14
CA CYS A 63 8.04 15.49 -13.96
C CYS A 63 7.35 14.13 -13.88
N LYS A 64 6.56 13.93 -12.83
CA LYS A 64 5.79 12.71 -12.60
C LYS A 64 4.31 13.09 -12.58
N ARG A 65 3.53 12.50 -13.48
CA ARG A 65 2.07 12.61 -13.50
C ARG A 65 1.48 11.40 -12.80
N CYS A 66 0.82 11.65 -11.67
CA CYS A 66 0.16 10.63 -10.87
C CYS A 66 -1.35 10.67 -11.06
N VAL A 67 -1.99 9.51 -11.03
CA VAL A 67 -3.44 9.38 -10.90
C VAL A 67 -3.77 8.42 -9.78
N VAL A 68 -4.77 8.77 -8.97
CA VAL A 68 -5.32 7.90 -7.93
C VAL A 68 -6.65 7.36 -8.42
N VAL A 69 -6.76 6.04 -8.52
CA VAL A 69 -7.98 5.35 -8.93
C VAL A 69 -8.62 4.72 -7.70
N GLY A 70 -9.69 5.35 -7.21
CA GLY A 70 -10.50 4.81 -6.12
C GLY A 70 -11.43 3.68 -6.57
N SER A 71 -12.08 3.02 -5.60
CA SER A 71 -12.92 1.83 -5.83
C SER A 71 -14.39 2.15 -6.16
N SER A 72 -14.72 3.39 -6.52
CA SER A 72 -16.09 3.80 -6.85
C SER A 72 -16.52 3.23 -8.20
N SER A 73 -17.79 2.84 -8.32
CA SER A 73 -18.39 2.34 -9.57
C SER A 73 -18.56 3.39 -10.66
N VAL A 74 -18.26 4.66 -10.37
CA VAL A 74 -18.42 5.79 -11.31
C VAL A 74 -17.64 5.62 -12.61
N LEU A 75 -16.56 4.84 -12.61
CA LEU A 75 -15.74 4.60 -13.81
C LEU A 75 -16.33 3.54 -14.76
N ARG A 76 -17.33 2.77 -14.32
CA ARG A 76 -17.88 1.66 -15.09
C ARG A 76 -18.57 2.14 -16.36
N GLY A 77 -18.18 1.57 -17.50
CA GLY A 77 -18.69 1.91 -18.83
C GLY A 77 -18.19 3.25 -19.38
N LEU A 78 -17.23 3.92 -18.72
CA LEU A 78 -16.66 5.17 -19.21
C LEU A 78 -15.46 4.96 -20.15
N GLU A 79 -14.94 3.73 -20.24
CA GLU A 79 -13.84 3.36 -21.14
C GLU A 79 -12.57 4.22 -20.97
N LEU A 80 -12.31 4.70 -19.75
CA LEU A 80 -11.19 5.59 -19.44
C LEU A 80 -9.85 4.87 -19.30
N GLY A 81 -9.80 3.56 -19.47
CA GLY A 81 -8.63 2.75 -19.16
C GLY A 81 -7.39 3.11 -19.97
N SER A 82 -7.57 3.42 -21.25
CA SER A 82 -6.48 3.92 -22.11
C SER A 82 -5.94 5.26 -21.57
N THR A 83 -6.83 6.19 -21.21
CA THR A 83 -6.47 7.50 -20.66
C THR A 83 -5.72 7.37 -19.34
N LEU A 84 -6.20 6.53 -18.42
CA LEU A 84 -5.55 6.28 -17.12
C LEU A 84 -4.16 5.67 -17.27
N ASN A 85 -3.98 4.79 -18.26
CA ASN A 85 -2.68 4.18 -18.55
C ASN A 85 -1.60 5.18 -19.03
N HIS A 86 -1.95 6.39 -19.47
CA HIS A 86 -0.96 7.40 -19.89
C HIS A 86 -0.24 8.08 -18.72
N PHE A 87 -0.71 7.92 -17.48
CA PHE A 87 -0.03 8.45 -16.31
C PHE A 87 1.26 7.65 -16.01
N ASP A 88 2.24 8.34 -15.44
CA ASP A 88 3.52 7.75 -15.04
C ASP A 88 3.31 6.81 -13.85
N ILE A 89 2.50 7.26 -12.89
CA ILE A 89 2.20 6.55 -11.64
C ILE A 89 0.68 6.38 -11.53
N VAL A 90 0.24 5.12 -11.48
CA VAL A 90 -1.16 4.77 -11.20
C VAL A 90 -1.24 4.15 -9.81
N ILE A 91 -1.90 4.87 -8.90
CA ILE A 91 -2.09 4.47 -7.50
C ILE A 91 -3.49 3.87 -7.36
N ARG A 92 -3.58 2.63 -6.87
CA ARG A 92 -4.84 1.96 -6.56
C ARG A 92 -4.93 1.68 -5.07
N LEU A 93 -6.17 1.56 -4.58
CA LEU A 93 -6.47 1.33 -3.18
C LEU A 93 -7.25 0.03 -3.02
N ASN A 94 -6.92 -0.72 -1.97
CA ASN A 94 -7.69 -1.87 -1.52
C ASN A 94 -7.96 -2.90 -2.65
N ASP A 95 -9.12 -3.55 -2.61
CA ASP A 95 -9.58 -4.61 -3.51
C ASP A 95 -10.32 -4.07 -4.75
N ALA A 96 -9.93 -2.89 -5.26
CA ALA A 96 -10.48 -2.39 -6.53
C ALA A 96 -10.03 -3.27 -7.72
N PRO A 97 -10.91 -4.08 -8.34
CA PRO A 97 -10.48 -5.05 -9.34
C PRO A 97 -9.99 -4.34 -10.61
N VAL A 98 -8.92 -4.86 -11.19
CA VAL A 98 -8.41 -4.46 -12.51
C VAL A 98 -8.82 -5.49 -13.55
N GLN A 99 -8.70 -6.77 -13.22
CA GLN A 99 -9.09 -7.85 -14.12
C GLN A 99 -10.60 -7.80 -14.39
N GLY A 100 -10.97 -7.93 -15.67
CA GLY A 100 -12.35 -7.80 -16.12
C GLY A 100 -12.88 -6.36 -16.27
N TYR A 101 -12.11 -5.34 -15.85
CA TYR A 101 -12.51 -3.93 -15.93
C TYR A 101 -11.48 -3.05 -16.67
N THR A 102 -10.50 -3.65 -17.34
CA THR A 102 -9.36 -2.94 -17.94
C THR A 102 -9.75 -1.85 -18.94
N ASN A 103 -10.87 -2.00 -19.65
CA ASN A 103 -11.39 -0.96 -20.55
C ASN A 103 -11.74 0.32 -19.79
N ASP A 104 -12.29 0.20 -18.59
CA ASP A 104 -12.75 1.33 -17.78
C ASP A 104 -11.64 1.89 -16.89
N VAL A 105 -10.87 1.01 -16.25
CA VAL A 105 -9.92 1.40 -15.19
C VAL A 105 -8.45 1.28 -15.59
N GLY A 106 -8.17 0.77 -16.78
CA GLY A 106 -6.81 0.55 -17.29
C GLY A 106 -6.19 -0.74 -16.75
N ASN A 107 -5.00 -1.06 -17.23
CA ASN A 107 -4.26 -2.27 -16.84
C ASN A 107 -2.91 -1.95 -16.17
N LYS A 108 -2.57 -0.67 -16.00
CA LYS A 108 -1.38 -0.22 -15.27
C LYS A 108 -1.71 -0.06 -13.78
N THR A 109 -0.83 -0.59 -12.93
CA THR A 109 -0.79 -0.34 -11.49
C THR A 109 0.66 -0.18 -11.09
N THR A 110 1.02 0.99 -10.55
CA THR A 110 2.38 1.28 -10.08
C THR A 110 2.49 1.12 -8.57
N ILE A 111 1.47 1.59 -7.85
CA ILE A 111 1.38 1.49 -6.39
C ILE A 111 0.02 0.91 -6.05
N ARG A 112 -0.02 -0.06 -5.15
CA ARG A 112 -1.26 -0.53 -4.53
C ARG A 112 -1.15 -0.39 -3.02
N MET A 113 -1.93 0.53 -2.46
CA MET A 113 -1.99 0.73 -1.02
C MET A 113 -3.17 -0.05 -0.45
N THR A 114 -2.93 -0.83 0.60
CA THR A 114 -4.00 -1.58 1.26
C THR A 114 -3.63 -1.93 2.69
N TYR A 115 -4.60 -2.46 3.41
CA TYR A 115 -4.49 -3.07 4.73
C TYR A 115 -5.14 -4.47 4.65
N PRO A 116 -5.01 -5.34 5.67
CA PRO A 116 -5.40 -6.74 5.56
C PRO A 116 -6.84 -6.95 5.07
N GLU A 117 -7.80 -6.22 5.64
CA GLU A 117 -9.20 -6.38 5.24
C GLU A 117 -9.50 -5.72 3.88
N GLY A 118 -8.69 -4.76 3.43
CA GLY A 118 -8.85 -4.15 2.13
C GLY A 118 -8.11 -4.89 1.01
N ALA A 119 -7.28 -5.89 1.33
CA ALA A 119 -6.34 -6.45 0.37
C ALA A 119 -7.04 -7.28 -0.73
N PRO A 120 -6.47 -7.32 -1.95
CA PRO A 120 -7.03 -8.14 -3.01
C PRO A 120 -7.11 -9.62 -2.65
N LEU A 121 -8.25 -10.23 -3.00
CA LEU A 121 -8.51 -11.65 -2.75
C LEU A 121 -7.81 -12.55 -3.77
N SER A 122 -7.75 -12.09 -5.02
CA SER A 122 -7.16 -12.86 -6.11
C SER A 122 -5.65 -12.59 -6.19
N PRO A 123 -4.81 -13.65 -6.30
CA PRO A 123 -3.40 -13.51 -6.64
C PRO A 123 -3.17 -12.72 -7.94
N ASP A 124 -4.12 -12.77 -8.88
CA ASP A 124 -4.04 -12.09 -10.19
C ASP A 124 -4.12 -10.56 -10.11
N GLU A 125 -4.47 -10.02 -8.94
CA GLU A 125 -4.53 -8.59 -8.65
C GLU A 125 -3.22 -8.03 -8.06
N TYR A 126 -2.22 -8.90 -7.85
CA TYR A 126 -0.86 -8.54 -7.40
C TYR A 126 0.11 -8.55 -8.58
N PHE A 127 0.38 -7.37 -9.14
CA PHE A 127 1.22 -7.21 -10.34
C PHE A 127 2.72 -7.18 -10.00
N GLN A 128 3.54 -7.94 -10.74
CA GLN A 128 4.99 -8.12 -10.48
C GLN A 128 5.81 -6.81 -10.45
N ASN A 129 5.41 -5.81 -11.24
CA ASN A 129 6.11 -4.51 -11.34
C ASN A 129 5.38 -3.39 -10.58
N SER A 130 4.69 -3.75 -9.49
CA SER A 130 3.98 -2.79 -8.66
C SER A 130 4.54 -2.77 -7.23
N LEU A 131 4.54 -1.59 -6.63
CA LEU A 131 4.87 -1.42 -5.22
C LEU A 131 3.62 -1.70 -4.37
N PHE A 132 3.69 -2.74 -3.55
CA PHE A 132 2.68 -3.02 -2.54
C PHE A 132 2.98 -2.21 -1.27
N VAL A 133 2.06 -1.33 -0.88
CA VAL A 133 2.19 -0.49 0.32
C VAL A 133 1.19 -0.96 1.36
N ALA A 134 1.70 -1.54 2.44
CA ALA A 134 0.90 -1.94 3.59
C ALA A 134 0.62 -0.73 4.50
N VAL A 135 -0.65 -0.48 4.80
CA VAL A 135 -1.10 0.51 5.78
C VAL A 135 -1.48 -0.20 7.06
N LEU A 136 -0.78 0.11 8.16
CA LEU A 136 -0.93 -0.58 9.44
C LEU A 136 -1.82 0.25 10.37
N PHE A 137 -3.07 -0.20 10.54
CA PHE A 137 -4.07 0.48 11.38
C PHE A 137 -4.13 -0.05 12.80
N LYS A 138 -3.82 -1.33 13.00
CA LYS A 138 -4.00 -2.03 14.28
C LYS A 138 -2.96 -3.10 14.51
N THR A 139 -2.87 -3.55 15.75
CA THR A 139 -1.87 -4.50 16.25
C THR A 139 -1.81 -5.80 15.45
N VAL A 140 -2.96 -6.27 14.97
CA VAL A 140 -3.08 -7.51 14.19
C VAL A 140 -2.55 -7.38 12.76
N ASP A 141 -2.37 -6.16 12.23
CA ASP A 141 -1.90 -5.93 10.85
C ASP A 141 -0.41 -6.27 10.72
N PHE A 142 0.37 -6.10 11.78
CA PHE A 142 1.81 -6.45 11.81
C PHE A 142 2.02 -7.96 11.66
N ALA A 143 1.17 -8.76 12.30
CA ALA A 143 1.23 -10.21 12.18
C ALA A 143 0.87 -10.68 10.76
N TRP A 144 -0.12 -10.03 10.14
CA TRP A 144 -0.48 -10.27 8.74
C TRP A 144 0.65 -9.90 7.78
N LEU A 145 1.24 -8.70 7.93
CA LEU A 145 2.35 -8.28 7.06
C LEU A 145 3.55 -9.23 7.22
N LYS A 146 3.87 -9.65 8.45
CA LYS A 146 4.93 -10.62 8.71
C LYS A 146 4.68 -11.94 7.98
N ALA A 147 3.45 -12.45 8.05
CA ALA A 147 3.06 -13.69 7.40
C ALA A 147 3.17 -13.57 5.87
N MET A 148 2.69 -12.47 5.29
CA MET A 148 2.85 -12.20 3.85
C MET A 148 4.31 -12.18 3.40
N VAL A 149 5.15 -11.41 4.09
CA VAL A 149 6.57 -11.25 3.70
C VAL A 149 7.34 -12.56 3.80
N LYS A 150 6.98 -13.40 4.77
CA LYS A 150 7.59 -14.71 4.97
C LYS A 150 6.95 -15.84 4.17
N ASN A 151 5.87 -15.56 3.45
CA ASN A 151 5.03 -16.56 2.80
C ASN A 151 4.57 -17.66 3.80
N GLU A 152 4.17 -17.23 5.00
CA GLU A 152 3.67 -18.09 6.08
C GLU A 152 2.15 -18.00 6.18
N THR A 153 1.52 -19.06 6.67
CA THR A 153 0.09 -19.02 6.99
C THR A 153 -0.15 -18.36 8.34
N LEU A 154 -1.23 -17.58 8.46
CA LEU A 154 -1.63 -17.03 9.75
C LEU A 154 -2.02 -18.19 10.69
N VAL A 155 -1.22 -18.42 11.74
CA VAL A 155 -1.37 -19.61 12.60
C VAL A 155 -2.51 -19.46 13.62
N SER A 156 -2.84 -18.23 14.04
CA SER A 156 -3.80 -17.98 15.11
C SER A 156 -5.25 -18.01 14.63
N ASN A 157 -6.10 -18.83 15.28
CA ASN A 157 -7.56 -18.88 15.04
C ASN A 157 -8.27 -17.52 15.29
N TYR A 158 -7.72 -16.69 16.18
CA TYR A 158 -8.20 -15.33 16.41
C TYR A 158 -7.90 -14.45 15.19
N MET A 159 -6.66 -14.45 14.69
CA MET A 159 -6.29 -13.70 13.47
C MET A 159 -7.08 -14.20 12.25
N LYS A 160 -7.23 -15.51 12.15
CA LYS A 160 -8.12 -16.16 11.21
C LYS A 160 -9.53 -15.59 11.34
N TYR A 161 -10.17 -15.55 12.50
CA TYR A 161 -11.51 -14.94 12.66
C TYR A 161 -11.59 -13.48 12.18
N PHE A 162 -10.56 -12.66 12.45
CA PHE A 162 -10.49 -11.27 11.98
C PHE A 162 -10.34 -11.15 10.44
N TYR A 163 -9.73 -12.13 9.78
CA TYR A 163 -9.39 -12.08 8.35
C TYR A 163 -10.03 -13.19 7.49
N TYR A 164 -10.89 -14.05 8.07
CA TYR A 164 -11.35 -15.34 7.50
C TYR A 164 -12.18 -15.20 6.23
N SER A 165 -12.53 -13.98 5.86
CA SER A 165 -13.33 -13.72 4.67
C SER A 165 -12.48 -13.47 3.42
N ARG A 166 -11.14 -13.38 3.49
CA ARG A 166 -10.38 -12.66 2.45
C ARG A 166 -9.03 -13.19 1.93
N PHE A 167 -8.59 -14.41 2.23
CA PHE A 167 -7.36 -14.93 1.62
C PHE A 167 -7.48 -16.40 1.21
N PRO A 168 -7.46 -16.73 -0.09
CA PRO A 168 -7.16 -18.08 -0.55
C PRO A 168 -5.63 -18.24 -0.53
N PHE A 169 -5.18 -19.40 -0.02
CA PHE A 169 -3.79 -19.84 -0.09
C PHE A 169 -3.38 -20.14 -1.52
#